data_AF-A0AA37M0D8-F1
#
_entry.id   AF-A0AA37M0D8-F1
#
_cell.length_a   1.000
_cell.length_b   1.000
_cell.length_c   1.000
_cell.angle_alpha   90.00
_cell.angle_beta   90.00
_cell.angle_gamma   90.00
#
_symmetry.space_group_name_H-M   'P 1'
#
loop_
_entity.id
_entity.type
_entity.pdbx_description
1 polymer ?
#
loop_
_entity_poly.entity_id
_entity_poly.type
_entity_poly.pdbx_seq_one_letter_code
_entity_poly.pdbx_strand_id
1 'polypeptide(L)'
;MLSFHGRNLFTTAAGMACIASIFMLVRTPTIAPGLEATPTAPAVAVSEPATGEVPSTVKICNAFRALYAMHPDSPSLVLTPLELLDLSVSDPRLRHAGRADSALAGSSANHLVQQTALEAGERVRKRMLARTQSGDPAALRAMRATYVVGDMLLDDAARISFLNNLQPALGENGAVPLAKRLQAVETFCRRAWQIRGWKSARF
;
A
#
# COMPACT_ATOMS: atom_id res chain seq x y z
N MET A 1 0.46 59.76 -31.33
CA MET A 1 1.74 59.08 -31.69
C MET A 1 1.83 57.78 -30.92
N LEU A 2 1.68 56.63 -31.58
CA LEU A 2 2.64 55.51 -31.57
C LEU A 2 2.00 54.28 -32.20
N SER A 3 2.81 53.66 -33.05
CA SER A 3 2.45 52.74 -34.12
C SER A 3 2.18 51.32 -33.64
N PHE A 4 1.32 50.64 -34.41
CA PHE A 4 1.18 49.20 -34.50
C PHE A 4 2.50 48.53 -34.94
N HIS A 5 2.97 47.56 -34.17
CA HIS A 5 3.89 46.47 -34.52
C HIS A 5 3.29 45.22 -33.86
N GLY A 6 3.26 44.02 -34.40
CA GLY A 6 3.83 43.41 -35.59
C GLY A 6 3.55 41.91 -35.42
N ARG A 7 3.07 41.25 -36.47
CA ARG A 7 2.77 39.81 -36.50
C ARG A 7 4.08 39.04 -36.34
N ASN A 8 4.05 37.85 -35.74
CA ASN A 8 4.88 36.73 -36.19
C ASN A 8 4.21 35.39 -35.85
N LEU A 9 3.91 34.65 -36.93
CA LEU A 9 3.56 33.23 -36.93
C LEU A 9 4.82 32.42 -36.59
N PHE A 10 4.68 31.37 -35.78
CA PHE A 10 5.55 30.21 -35.88
C PHE A 10 4.70 28.93 -35.92
N THR A 11 4.86 28.25 -37.05
CA THR A 11 4.27 26.98 -37.45
C THR A 11 5.36 25.90 -37.34
N THR A 12 4.95 24.62 -37.38
CA THR A 12 5.72 23.38 -37.63
C THR A 12 6.34 22.71 -36.39
N ALA A 13 6.36 21.38 -36.24
CA ALA A 13 5.79 20.27 -37.01
C ALA A 13 5.71 19.03 -36.11
N ALA A 14 4.68 18.21 -36.33
CA ALA A 14 4.52 16.90 -35.73
C ALA A 14 5.47 15.88 -36.40
N GLY A 15 6.27 15.18 -35.60
CA GLY A 15 7.11 14.07 -36.06
C GLY A 15 6.36 12.74 -35.94
N MET A 16 5.85 12.26 -37.07
CA MET A 16 5.37 10.90 -37.27
C MET A 16 6.38 10.21 -38.20
N ALA A 17 6.97 9.09 -37.78
CA ALA A 17 7.79 8.26 -38.65
C ALA A 17 7.60 6.78 -38.33
N CYS A 18 6.83 6.13 -39.19
CA CYS A 18 6.73 4.68 -39.34
C CYS A 18 8.02 4.13 -39.94
N ILE A 19 8.52 3.00 -39.46
CA ILE A 19 9.28 2.07 -40.29
C ILE A 19 8.83 0.64 -39.96
N ALA A 20 8.16 0.04 -40.93
CA ALA A 20 7.99 -1.39 -41.08
C ALA A 20 8.81 -1.82 -42.31
N SER A 21 9.59 -2.89 -42.22
CA SER A 21 9.54 -4.05 -43.15
C SER A 21 10.83 -4.90 -43.14
N ILE A 22 10.80 -6.21 -42.83
CA ILE A 22 10.54 -7.47 -43.60
C ILE A 22 11.86 -8.20 -43.98
N PHE A 23 11.80 -9.54 -43.92
CA PHE A 23 12.56 -10.61 -44.61
C PHE A 23 13.63 -11.32 -43.77
N MET A 24 13.27 -12.48 -43.16
CA MET A 24 13.33 -13.84 -43.74
C MET A 24 14.76 -14.30 -44.05
N LEU A 25 15.31 -15.14 -43.18
CA LEU A 25 16.28 -16.15 -43.61
C LEU A 25 15.85 -17.52 -43.06
N VAL A 26 15.41 -18.36 -43.99
CA VAL A 26 15.15 -19.78 -43.84
C VAL A 26 16.49 -20.52 -43.70
N ARG A 27 16.62 -21.37 -42.67
CA ARG A 27 17.55 -22.52 -42.72
C ARG A 27 17.12 -23.62 -41.75
N THR A 28 16.54 -24.66 -42.32
CA THR A 28 16.51 -26.05 -41.82
C THR A 28 16.92 -26.94 -43.01
N PRO A 29 17.30 -28.22 -42.87
CA PRO A 29 17.45 -29.07 -41.67
C PRO A 29 18.78 -29.88 -41.64
N THR A 30 19.14 -30.47 -40.50
CA THR A 30 19.86 -31.76 -40.48
C THR A 30 19.47 -32.55 -39.23
N ILE A 31 18.93 -33.75 -39.43
CA ILE A 31 18.65 -34.77 -38.40
C ILE A 31 19.79 -35.79 -38.49
N ALA A 32 20.46 -36.09 -37.37
CA ALA A 32 20.91 -37.45 -37.02
C ALA A 32 21.37 -37.53 -35.53
N PRO A 33 21.32 -38.70 -34.90
CA PRO A 33 21.12 -38.87 -33.45
C PRO A 33 22.43 -39.12 -32.69
N GLY A 34 22.48 -38.66 -31.44
CA GLY A 34 23.55 -38.98 -30.51
C GLY A 34 23.05 -38.83 -29.08
N LEU A 35 22.92 -39.96 -28.39
CA LEU A 35 22.81 -40.01 -26.94
C LEU A 35 23.99 -39.24 -26.32
N GLU A 36 23.72 -38.35 -25.37
CA GLU A 36 24.38 -38.35 -24.06
C GLU A 36 23.70 -37.35 -23.14
N ALA A 37 23.11 -37.89 -22.07
CA ALA A 37 22.47 -37.14 -21.01
C ALA A 37 23.51 -36.31 -20.25
N THR A 38 23.49 -34.99 -20.44
CA THR A 38 24.13 -34.06 -19.51
C THR A 38 23.07 -33.64 -18.49
N PRO A 39 23.24 -33.89 -17.18
CA PRO A 39 22.31 -33.37 -16.18
C PRO A 39 22.55 -31.86 -16.10
N THR A 40 21.71 -31.09 -16.77
CA THR A 40 21.62 -29.64 -16.53
C THR A 40 21.20 -29.46 -15.08
N ALA A 41 22.10 -28.88 -14.29
CA ALA A 41 21.89 -28.53 -12.90
C ALA A 41 20.49 -27.89 -12.74
N PRO A 42 19.74 -28.23 -11.68
CA PRO A 42 18.47 -27.59 -11.44
C PRO A 42 18.74 -26.09 -11.32
N ALA A 43 18.03 -25.31 -12.15
CA ALA A 43 17.88 -23.89 -11.92
C ALA A 43 17.47 -23.74 -10.46
N VAL A 44 18.38 -23.19 -9.65
CA VAL A 44 18.09 -22.85 -8.26
C VAL A 44 16.98 -21.82 -8.36
N ALA A 45 15.74 -22.30 -8.19
CA ALA A 45 14.63 -21.45 -7.83
C ALA A 45 15.13 -20.70 -6.60
N VAL A 46 15.38 -19.41 -6.78
CA VAL A 46 15.62 -18.47 -5.68
C VAL A 46 14.33 -18.52 -4.88
N SER A 47 14.31 -19.45 -3.93
CA SER A 47 13.26 -19.59 -2.96
C SER A 47 13.35 -18.31 -2.16
N GLU A 48 12.34 -17.45 -2.29
CA GLU A 48 12.10 -16.39 -1.32
C GLU A 48 12.32 -16.99 0.07
N PRO A 49 13.05 -16.29 0.96
CA PRO A 49 13.31 -16.85 2.27
C PRO A 49 11.97 -17.14 2.92
N ALA A 50 11.76 -18.42 3.25
CA ALA A 50 10.65 -18.95 4.03
C ALA A 50 10.70 -18.39 5.47
N THR A 51 10.62 -17.07 5.60
CA THR A 51 10.22 -16.43 6.83
C THR A 51 8.72 -16.68 6.90
N GLY A 52 8.25 -17.42 7.90
CA GLY A 52 6.82 -17.70 8.10
C GLY A 52 5.98 -16.45 8.46
N GLU A 53 6.30 -15.29 7.89
CA GLU A 53 5.51 -14.06 7.95
C GLU A 53 4.38 -14.14 6.93
N VAL A 54 3.15 -14.05 7.41
CA VAL A 54 2.00 -13.87 6.53
C VAL A 54 2.08 -12.44 5.95
N PRO A 55 2.06 -12.23 4.62
CA PRO A 55 2.21 -10.91 4.00
C PRO A 55 1.23 -9.84 4.55
N SER A 56 0.01 -10.26 4.90
CA SER A 56 -1.01 -9.40 5.51
C SER A 56 -0.57 -8.84 6.87
N THR A 57 0.02 -9.66 7.74
CA THR A 57 0.56 -9.24 9.04
C THR A 57 1.62 -8.16 8.88
N VAL A 58 2.50 -8.29 7.89
CA VAL A 58 3.55 -7.31 7.61
C VAL A 58 2.94 -5.95 7.25
N LYS A 59 1.93 -5.93 6.36
CA LYS A 59 1.24 -4.68 5.98
C LYS A 59 0.57 -4.02 7.18
N ILE A 60 -0.13 -4.79 8.02
CA ILE A 60 -0.76 -4.30 9.27
C ILE A 60 0.31 -3.70 10.18
N CYS A 61 1.39 -4.42 10.44
CA CYS A 61 2.44 -3.97 11.35
C CYS A 61 3.26 -2.79 10.81
N ASN A 62 3.38 -2.66 9.49
CA ASN A 62 3.97 -1.49 8.86
C ASN A 62 3.05 -0.26 8.99
N ALA A 63 1.74 -0.44 8.87
CA ALA A 63 0.76 0.62 9.10
C ALA A 63 0.84 1.14 10.55
N PHE A 64 0.87 0.26 11.55
CA PHE A 64 1.05 0.66 12.94
C PHE A 64 2.39 1.34 13.19
N ARG A 65 3.48 0.86 12.58
CA ARG A 65 4.78 1.54 12.67
C ARG A 65 4.73 2.96 12.10
N ALA A 66 4.03 3.17 10.98
CA ALA A 66 3.85 4.49 10.40
C ALA A 66 3.00 5.41 11.29
N LEU A 67 1.96 4.86 11.93
CA LEU A 67 1.12 5.57 12.90
C LEU A 67 1.93 6.00 14.13
N TYR A 68 2.74 5.11 14.71
CA TYR A 68 3.62 5.44 15.84
C TYR A 68 4.65 6.51 15.48
N ALA A 69 5.15 6.51 14.24
CA ALA A 69 6.08 7.53 13.79
C ALA A 69 5.47 8.94 13.71
N MET A 70 4.13 9.09 13.68
CA MET A 70 3.51 10.42 13.68
C MET A 70 3.79 11.19 14.98
N HIS A 71 3.82 10.48 16.11
CA HIS A 71 3.96 11.02 17.46
C HIS A 71 5.02 10.25 18.26
N PRO A 72 6.31 10.39 17.92
CA PRO A 72 7.39 9.61 18.57
C PRO A 72 7.48 9.87 20.08
N ASP A 73 7.11 11.08 20.52
CA ASP A 73 7.21 11.50 21.92
C ASP A 73 5.88 11.37 22.68
N SER A 74 4.81 10.92 22.03
CA SER A 74 3.46 10.95 22.61
C SER A 74 2.61 9.76 22.14
N PRO A 75 2.80 8.57 22.74
CA PRO A 75 2.07 7.37 22.35
C PRO A 75 0.56 7.47 22.57
N SER A 76 0.11 8.39 23.43
CA SER A 76 -1.32 8.67 23.64
C SER A 76 -2.03 9.31 22.46
N LEU A 77 -1.29 9.89 21.51
CA LEU A 77 -1.84 10.49 20.30
C LEU A 77 -1.91 9.50 19.12
N VAL A 78 -1.58 8.23 19.36
CA VAL A 78 -1.51 7.25 18.26
C VAL A 78 -2.90 6.76 17.90
N LEU A 79 -3.31 7.17 16.71
CA LEU A 79 -4.54 6.76 16.06
C LEU A 79 -4.47 5.29 15.62
N THR A 80 -5.62 4.62 15.58
CA THR A 80 -5.77 3.37 14.81
C THR A 80 -5.79 3.68 13.30
N PRO A 81 -5.63 2.67 12.43
CA PRO A 81 -5.83 2.83 10.99
C PRO A 81 -7.17 3.47 10.60
N LEU A 82 -8.27 3.11 11.28
CA LEU A 82 -9.59 3.67 11.00
C LEU A 82 -9.71 5.10 11.53
N GLU A 83 -9.18 5.37 12.73
CA GLU A 83 -9.18 6.72 13.31
C GLU A 83 -8.38 7.71 12.46
N LEU A 84 -7.21 7.31 11.91
CA LEU A 84 -6.43 8.17 11.01
C LEU A 84 -7.25 8.61 9.80
N LEU A 85 -8.02 7.69 9.23
CA LEU A 85 -8.79 7.91 8.01
C LEU A 85 -10.21 8.44 8.26
N ASP A 86 -10.59 8.65 9.53
CA ASP A 86 -11.94 9.05 9.90
C ASP A 86 -12.98 8.04 9.36
N LEU A 87 -12.72 6.76 9.60
CA LEU A 87 -13.55 5.62 9.24
C LEU A 87 -14.06 4.93 10.50
N SER A 88 -15.18 4.22 10.37
CA SER A 88 -15.74 3.38 11.43
C SER A 88 -16.17 2.02 10.86
N VAL A 89 -16.03 0.96 11.65
CA VAL A 89 -16.58 -0.37 11.37
C VAL A 89 -18.11 -0.37 11.30
N SER A 90 -18.74 0.68 11.86
CA SER A 90 -20.18 0.91 11.76
C SER A 90 -20.58 1.63 10.48
N ASP A 91 -19.63 2.13 9.67
CA ASP A 91 -19.94 2.74 8.36
C ASP A 91 -20.63 1.69 7.48
N PRO A 92 -21.86 1.95 6.98
CA PRO A 92 -22.56 1.02 6.10
C PRO A 92 -21.73 0.57 4.89
N ARG A 93 -20.83 1.43 4.41
CA ARG A 93 -19.92 1.15 3.28
C ARG A 93 -18.82 0.15 3.63
N LEU A 94 -18.49 0.04 4.91
CA LEU A 94 -17.48 -0.90 5.43
C LEU A 94 -18.10 -2.13 6.09
N ARG A 95 -19.42 -2.29 6.06
CA ARG A 95 -20.14 -3.43 6.67
C ARG A 95 -19.59 -4.79 6.25
N HIS A 96 -19.11 -4.91 5.01
CA HIS A 96 -18.55 -6.15 4.47
C HIS A 96 -17.01 -6.18 4.49
N ALA A 97 -16.34 -5.12 4.95
CA ALA A 97 -14.89 -4.95 4.80
C ALA A 97 -14.07 -6.07 5.48
N GLY A 98 -14.59 -6.67 6.56
CA GLY A 98 -13.98 -7.80 7.26
C GLY A 98 -14.44 -9.18 6.77
N ARG A 99 -15.26 -9.25 5.73
CA ARG A 99 -15.87 -10.50 5.25
C ARG A 99 -15.22 -10.96 3.94
N ALA A 100 -15.23 -12.28 3.72
CA ALA A 100 -14.62 -12.90 2.55
C ALA A 100 -15.28 -12.50 1.21
N ASP A 101 -16.56 -12.16 1.21
CA ASP A 101 -17.28 -11.65 0.03
C ASP A 101 -16.72 -10.31 -0.48
N SER A 102 -16.16 -9.48 0.41
CA SER A 102 -15.45 -8.26 0.03
C SER A 102 -14.08 -8.49 -0.61
N ALA A 103 -13.54 -9.70 -0.59
CA ALA A 103 -12.30 -10.07 -1.27
C ALA A 103 -12.54 -10.67 -2.67
N LEU A 104 -13.79 -10.90 -3.05
CA LEU A 104 -14.12 -11.38 -4.39
C LEU A 104 -13.88 -10.26 -5.40
N ALA A 105 -12.96 -10.49 -6.33
CA ALA A 105 -12.62 -9.53 -7.38
C ALA A 105 -13.87 -9.13 -8.19
N GLY A 106 -14.06 -7.82 -8.38
CA GLY A 106 -15.21 -7.28 -9.10
C GLY A 106 -16.52 -7.25 -8.31
N SER A 107 -16.53 -7.69 -7.05
CA SER A 107 -17.75 -7.62 -6.24
C SER A 107 -18.09 -6.17 -5.87
N SER A 108 -19.38 -5.85 -5.79
CA SER A 108 -19.83 -4.51 -5.38
C SER A 108 -19.32 -4.14 -3.99
N ALA A 109 -19.19 -5.13 -3.10
CA ALA A 109 -18.61 -4.95 -1.77
C ALA A 109 -17.12 -4.58 -1.84
N ASN A 110 -16.33 -5.28 -2.66
CA ASN A 110 -14.91 -4.97 -2.88
C ASN A 110 -14.73 -3.54 -3.41
N HIS A 111 -15.48 -3.17 -4.45
CA HIS A 111 -15.44 -1.82 -5.03
C HIS A 111 -15.80 -0.73 -4.01
N LEU A 112 -16.85 -0.93 -3.23
CA LEU A 112 -17.30 0.04 -2.23
C LEU A 112 -16.26 0.24 -1.12
N VAL A 113 -15.62 -0.84 -0.67
CA VAL A 113 -14.57 -0.78 0.36
C VAL A 113 -13.32 -0.07 -0.18
N GLN A 114 -12.89 -0.39 -1.40
CA GLN A 114 -11.73 0.27 -2.02
C GLN A 114 -11.99 1.76 -2.23
N GLN A 115 -13.15 2.12 -2.78
CA GLN A 115 -13.54 3.52 -2.98
C GLN A 115 -13.55 4.28 -1.65
N THR A 116 -14.16 3.70 -0.61
CA THR A 116 -14.25 4.31 0.72
C THR A 116 -12.86 4.57 1.32
N ALA A 117 -11.94 3.60 1.21
CA ALA A 117 -10.57 3.73 1.70
C ALA A 117 -9.77 4.79 0.92
N LEU A 118 -9.91 4.83 -0.41
CA LEU A 118 -9.25 5.82 -1.27
C LEU A 118 -9.72 7.23 -0.96
N GLU A 119 -11.04 7.44 -0.93
CA GLU A 119 -11.64 8.75 -0.62
C GLU A 119 -11.22 9.23 0.77
N ALA A 120 -11.21 8.33 1.76
CA ALA A 120 -10.80 8.67 3.12
C ALA A 120 -9.32 9.09 3.18
N GLY A 121 -8.43 8.32 2.55
CA GLY A 121 -7.02 8.69 2.42
C GLY A 121 -6.83 10.04 1.73
N GLU A 122 -7.56 10.28 0.64
CA GLU A 122 -7.49 11.55 -0.09
C GLU A 122 -7.97 12.75 0.75
N ARG A 123 -9.07 12.61 1.50
CA ARG A 123 -9.56 13.66 2.41
C ARG A 123 -8.49 14.08 3.42
N VAL A 124 -7.83 13.11 4.08
CA VAL A 124 -6.78 13.41 5.07
C VAL A 124 -5.59 14.09 4.40
N ARG A 125 -5.12 13.56 3.26
CA ARG A 125 -3.98 14.13 2.51
C ARG A 125 -4.23 15.55 2.04
N LYS A 126 -5.44 15.84 1.52
CA LYS A 126 -5.85 17.19 1.11
C LYS A 126 -5.72 18.20 2.25
N ARG A 127 -6.13 17.85 3.47
CA ARG A 127 -6.00 18.72 4.65
C ARG A 127 -4.54 18.98 5.07
N MET A 128 -3.63 18.07 4.73
CA MET A 128 -2.22 18.18 5.09
C MET A 128 -1.37 18.87 4.03
N LEU A 129 -1.87 19.02 2.80
CA LEU A 129 -1.08 19.45 1.64
C LEU A 129 -0.34 20.77 1.86
N ALA A 130 -1.04 21.81 2.32
CA ALA A 130 -0.43 23.13 2.56
C ALA A 130 0.69 23.06 3.62
N ARG A 131 0.48 22.29 4.70
CA ARG A 131 1.48 22.08 5.77
C ARG A 131 2.69 21.30 5.26
N THR A 132 2.48 20.30 4.41
CA THR A 132 3.60 19.57 3.79
C THR A 132 4.40 20.44 2.82
N GLN A 133 3.75 21.34 2.09
CA GLN A 133 4.41 22.30 1.20
C GLN A 133 5.21 23.35 1.98
N SER A 134 4.77 23.71 3.19
CA SER A 134 5.53 24.57 4.11
C SER A 134 6.62 23.82 4.89
N GLY A 135 6.86 22.54 4.61
CA GLY A 135 7.91 21.75 5.25
C GLY A 135 7.61 21.27 6.67
N ASP A 136 6.35 21.23 7.10
CA ASP A 136 5.96 20.73 8.42
C ASP A 136 6.26 19.22 8.54
N PRO A 137 7.22 18.80 9.40
CA PRO A 137 7.60 17.40 9.52
C PRO A 137 6.49 16.52 10.09
N ALA A 138 5.61 17.06 10.95
CA ALA A 138 4.49 16.30 11.48
C ALA A 138 3.45 16.02 10.38
N ALA A 139 3.16 17.02 9.53
CA ALA A 139 2.28 16.85 8.38
C ALA A 139 2.85 15.84 7.37
N LEU A 140 4.17 15.85 7.14
CA LEU A 140 4.84 14.89 6.26
C LEU A 140 4.72 13.46 6.78
N ARG A 141 4.93 13.23 8.10
CA ARG A 141 4.78 11.91 8.71
C ARG A 141 3.34 11.41 8.65
N ALA A 142 2.38 12.29 8.95
CA ALA A 142 0.97 11.94 8.87
C ALA A 142 0.54 11.65 7.42
N MET A 143 0.99 12.44 6.44
CA MET A 143 0.76 12.16 5.03
C MET A 143 1.35 10.79 4.62
N ARG A 144 2.57 10.45 5.03
CA ARG A 144 3.14 9.11 4.80
C ARG A 144 2.30 8.00 5.44
N ALA A 145 1.86 8.20 6.68
CA ALA A 145 1.02 7.23 7.38
C ALA A 145 -0.29 6.96 6.61
N THR A 146 -0.91 7.98 6.01
CA THR A 146 -2.13 7.78 5.20
C THR A 146 -1.90 6.88 3.98
N TYR A 147 -0.74 6.95 3.34
CA TYR A 147 -0.42 6.06 2.21
C TYR A 147 -0.22 4.62 2.67
N VAL A 148 0.50 4.41 3.78
CA VAL A 148 0.76 3.06 4.31
C VAL A 148 -0.52 2.42 4.85
N VAL A 149 -1.33 3.19 5.57
CA VAL A 149 -2.63 2.73 6.07
C VAL A 149 -3.60 2.47 4.92
N GLY A 150 -3.61 3.34 3.90
CA GLY A 150 -4.41 3.13 2.69
C GLY A 150 -4.02 1.84 1.95
N ASP A 151 -2.73 1.62 1.71
CA ASP A 151 -2.22 0.38 1.09
C ASP A 151 -2.62 -0.88 1.89
N MET A 152 -2.58 -0.80 3.22
CA MET A 152 -3.03 -1.88 4.10
C MET A 152 -4.53 -2.16 3.97
N LEU A 153 -5.38 -1.12 3.88
CA LEU A 153 -6.82 -1.30 3.76
C LEU A 153 -7.27 -1.70 2.34
N LEU A 154 -6.49 -1.34 1.32
CA LEU A 154 -6.75 -1.77 -0.07
C LEU A 154 -6.34 -3.23 -0.32
N ASP A 155 -5.42 -3.75 0.48
CA ASP A 155 -5.06 -5.18 0.47
C ASP A 155 -6.14 -6.00 1.18
N ASP A 156 -6.83 -6.87 0.45
CA ASP A 156 -7.97 -7.62 0.97
C ASP A 156 -7.58 -8.51 2.17
N ALA A 157 -6.43 -9.19 2.10
CA ALA A 157 -5.97 -10.09 3.15
C ALA A 157 -5.57 -9.31 4.42
N ALA A 158 -4.88 -8.18 4.26
CA ALA A 158 -4.50 -7.31 5.37
C ALA A 158 -5.71 -6.63 6.00
N ARG A 159 -6.62 -6.06 5.21
CA ARG A 159 -7.85 -5.45 5.70
C ARG A 159 -8.70 -6.44 6.48
N ILE A 160 -9.00 -7.62 5.91
CA ILE A 160 -9.84 -8.63 6.56
C ILE A 160 -9.18 -9.11 7.85
N SER A 161 -7.88 -9.41 7.81
CA SER A 161 -7.14 -9.84 9.01
C SER A 161 -7.13 -8.75 10.08
N PHE A 162 -6.91 -7.49 9.72
CA PHE A 162 -6.96 -6.36 10.64
C PHE A 162 -8.33 -6.23 11.30
N LEU A 163 -9.41 -6.20 10.51
CA LEU A 163 -10.76 -5.98 10.99
C LEU A 163 -11.27 -7.12 11.87
N ASN A 164 -10.85 -8.36 11.60
CA ASN A 164 -11.31 -9.53 12.36
C ASN A 164 -10.43 -9.82 13.58
N ASN A 165 -9.11 -9.64 13.47
CA ASN A 165 -8.17 -10.14 14.47
C ASN A 165 -7.62 -9.06 15.40
N LEU A 166 -7.60 -7.79 14.97
CA LEU A 166 -6.94 -6.72 15.73
C LEU A 166 -7.89 -5.57 16.07
N GLN A 167 -8.68 -5.07 15.13
CA GLN A 167 -9.63 -3.96 15.35
C GLN A 167 -10.56 -4.17 16.56
N PRO A 168 -11.10 -5.38 16.85
CA PRO A 168 -11.93 -5.58 18.04
C PRO A 168 -11.21 -5.32 19.36
N ALA A 169 -9.89 -5.60 19.42
CA ALA A 169 -9.06 -5.31 20.58
C ALA A 169 -8.64 -3.85 20.68
N LEU A 170 -8.77 -3.07 19.60
CA LEU A 170 -8.48 -1.63 19.59
C LEU A 170 -9.70 -0.77 19.91
N GLY A 171 -10.89 -1.27 19.56
CA GLY A 171 -12.14 -0.52 19.65
C GLY A 171 -12.18 0.72 18.74
N GLU A 172 -13.19 1.55 18.96
CA GLU A 172 -13.37 2.83 18.27
C GLU A 172 -13.54 3.95 19.29
N ASN A 173 -13.18 5.18 18.91
CA ASN A 173 -13.49 6.39 19.69
C ASN A 173 -13.06 6.31 21.16
N GLY A 174 -11.90 5.69 21.43
CA GLY A 174 -11.38 5.54 22.79
C GLY A 174 -12.12 4.53 23.67
N ALA A 175 -12.97 3.66 23.12
CA ALA A 175 -13.67 2.62 23.88
C ALA A 175 -12.75 1.64 24.61
N VAL A 176 -11.52 1.46 24.11
CA VAL A 176 -10.49 0.63 24.75
C VAL A 176 -9.38 1.54 25.31
N PRO A 177 -8.98 1.36 26.60
CA PRO A 177 -7.87 2.09 27.18
C PRO A 177 -6.59 1.97 26.36
N LEU A 178 -5.84 3.06 26.25
CA LEU A 178 -4.60 3.13 25.47
C LEU A 178 -3.64 1.96 25.76
N ALA A 179 -3.37 1.67 27.04
CA ALA A 179 -2.47 0.59 27.43
C ALA A 179 -2.87 -0.77 26.83
N LYS A 180 -4.18 -1.07 26.78
CA LYS A 180 -4.69 -2.31 26.17
C LYS A 180 -4.56 -2.29 24.65
N ARG A 181 -4.79 -1.15 24.00
CA ARG A 181 -4.57 -0.97 22.55
C ARG A 181 -3.11 -1.25 22.18
N LEU A 182 -2.18 -0.64 22.92
CA LEU A 182 -0.74 -0.81 22.69
C LEU A 182 -0.31 -2.27 22.92
N GLN A 183 -0.78 -2.90 23.99
CA GLN A 183 -0.52 -4.32 24.26
C GLN A 183 -1.05 -5.24 23.15
N ALA A 184 -2.24 -4.96 22.61
CA ALA A 184 -2.82 -5.73 21.52
C ALA A 184 -1.97 -5.63 20.24
N VAL A 185 -1.56 -4.41 19.86
CA VAL A 185 -0.69 -4.19 18.70
C VAL A 185 0.67 -4.85 18.91
N GLU A 186 1.27 -4.70 20.09
CA GLU A 186 2.56 -5.32 20.38
C GLU A 186 2.45 -6.85 20.29
N THR A 187 1.42 -7.45 20.88
CA THR A 187 1.20 -8.90 20.83
C THR A 187 1.04 -9.38 19.38
N PHE A 188 0.25 -8.67 18.58
CA PHE A 188 0.03 -9.00 17.17
C PHE A 188 1.31 -8.85 16.32
N CYS A 189 2.05 -7.77 16.53
CA CYS A 189 3.18 -7.39 15.66
C CYS A 189 4.56 -7.85 16.13
N ARG A 190 4.69 -8.39 17.36
CA ARG A 190 5.97 -8.76 17.98
C ARG A 190 6.87 -9.56 17.03
N ARG A 191 6.34 -10.66 16.47
CA ARG A 191 7.11 -11.55 15.61
C ARG A 191 7.57 -10.86 14.33
N ALA A 192 6.67 -10.11 13.68
CA ALA A 192 7.00 -9.40 12.44
C ALA A 192 8.07 -8.30 12.68
N TRP A 193 7.97 -7.59 13.81
CA TRP A 193 8.97 -6.60 14.18
C TRP A 193 10.32 -7.24 14.51
N GLN A 194 10.34 -8.36 15.22
CA GLN A 194 11.58 -9.10 15.54
C GLN A 194 12.30 -9.59 14.28
N ILE A 195 11.59 -10.26 13.37
CA ILE A 195 12.17 -10.81 12.13
C ILE A 195 12.79 -9.70 11.28
N ARG A 196 12.14 -8.53 11.22
CA ARG A 196 12.59 -7.40 10.41
C ARG A 196 13.54 -6.44 11.11
N GLY A 197 13.93 -6.74 12.35
CA GLY A 197 14.79 -5.85 13.15
C GLY A 197 14.16 -4.48 13.42
N TRP A 198 12.83 -4.38 13.36
CA TRP A 198 12.15 -3.15 13.72
C TRP A 198 12.11 -3.07 15.24
N LYS A 199 12.61 -1.96 15.80
CA LYS A 199 12.40 -1.68 17.22
C LYS A 199 10.88 -1.68 17.43
N SER A 200 10.39 -2.53 18.33
CA SER A 200 9.04 -2.33 18.85
C SER A 200 8.96 -0.88 19.31
N ALA A 201 7.83 -0.23 19.07
CA ALA A 201 7.57 1.02 19.76
C ALA A 201 7.62 0.67 21.24
N ARG A 202 8.75 0.95 21.90
CA ARG A 202 8.88 0.83 23.34
C ARG A 202 7.97 1.93 23.86
N PHE A 203 6.77 1.52 24.26
CA PHE A 203 5.80 2.37 24.92
C PHE A 203 6.22 2.61 26.36
#